data_AF-A0A8J8F5Z4-F1
#
_entry.id   AF-A0A8J8F5Z4-F1
#
_cell.length_a   1.000
_cell.length_b   1.000
_cell.length_c   1.000
_cell.angle_alpha   90.00
_cell.angle_beta   90.00
_cell.angle_gamma   90.00
#
_symmetry.space_group_name_H-M   'P 1'
#
loop_
_entity.id
_entity.type
_entity.pdbx_description
1 polymer ?
#
loop_
_entity_poly.entity_id
_entity_poly.type
_entity_poly.pdbx_seq_one_letter_code
_entity_poly.pdbx_strand_id
1 'polypeptide(L)'
;MGTTDISCWHLKESESATMWGSYSGGDPTICIESTVGRLRDAINRANSNKDDEVFIHKVQYVDYEEFDVPDWDPINIGDYLPPYLYKRLEFAGESELRAIVQQQPRVVIRQTPEGPELYPGDKQVEMGVEPENPQGGIPVNVNPGILCTRIHVSENAPKWKAEAVETVVNKFTSSESYSLPVVHSNLHNIDAVF
;
A
#
# COMPACT_ATOMS: atom_id res chain seq x y z
N MET A 1 -15.32 2.85 16.79
CA MET A 1 -14.94 1.80 15.81
C MET A 1 -13.49 2.05 15.42
N GLY A 2 -12.67 1.03 15.18
CA GLY A 2 -11.32 1.23 14.65
C GLY A 2 -11.35 1.64 13.18
N THR A 3 -10.26 2.20 12.68
CA THR A 3 -10.10 2.48 11.24
C THR A 3 -9.19 1.43 10.59
N THR A 4 -9.37 1.21 9.28
CA THR A 4 -8.48 0.38 8.48
C THR A 4 -8.09 1.17 7.23
N ASP A 5 -6.81 1.46 7.11
CA ASP A 5 -6.20 2.19 6.00
C ASP A 5 -5.41 1.22 5.13
N ILE A 6 -5.56 1.34 3.81
CA ILE A 6 -5.00 0.39 2.84
C ILE A 6 -4.30 1.13 1.71
N SER A 7 -3.06 0.74 1.44
CA SER A 7 -2.30 1.12 0.24
C SER A 7 -2.09 -0.11 -0.64
N CYS A 8 -2.72 -0.14 -1.82
CA CYS A 8 -2.60 -1.23 -2.79
C CYS A 8 -1.49 -0.97 -3.81
N TRP A 9 -0.72 -2.02 -4.10
CA TRP A 9 0.36 -2.06 -5.09
C TRP A 9 0.12 -3.20 -6.08
N HIS A 10 0.54 -3.01 -7.33
CA HIS A 10 0.46 -4.05 -8.35
C HIS A 10 1.70 -4.95 -8.30
N LEU A 11 1.54 -6.23 -7.96
CA LEU A 11 2.64 -7.20 -7.79
C LEU A 11 2.91 -7.98 -9.07
N LYS A 12 3.67 -7.37 -9.99
CA LYS A 12 4.18 -8.00 -11.21
C LYS A 12 5.61 -7.55 -11.53
N GLU A 13 6.32 -8.39 -12.26
CA GLU A 13 7.69 -8.09 -12.74
C GLU A 13 7.69 -7.23 -14.01
N SER A 14 6.60 -7.27 -14.78
CA SER A 14 6.45 -6.51 -16.02
C SER A 14 5.21 -5.65 -16.00
N GLU A 15 5.25 -4.54 -16.73
CA GLU A 15 4.08 -3.73 -17.03
C GLU A 15 3.05 -4.51 -17.87
N SER A 16 1.79 -4.06 -17.83
CA SER A 16 0.72 -4.61 -18.66
C SER A 16 -0.25 -3.54 -19.14
N ALA A 17 -0.87 -3.76 -20.30
CA ALA A 17 -1.88 -2.84 -20.85
C ALA A 17 -3.06 -2.68 -19.90
N THR A 18 -3.48 -3.78 -19.26
CA THR A 18 -4.58 -3.77 -18.28
C THR A 18 -4.24 -2.91 -17.07
N MET A 19 -3.03 -3.01 -16.51
CA MET A 19 -2.61 -2.15 -15.40
C MET A 19 -2.68 -0.67 -15.79
N TRP A 20 -2.02 -0.27 -16.89
CA TRP A 20 -2.03 1.12 -17.33
C TRP A 20 -3.45 1.62 -17.61
N GLY A 21 -4.25 0.84 -18.32
CA GLY A 21 -5.64 1.19 -18.63
C GLY A 21 -6.52 1.37 -17.40
N SER A 22 -6.44 0.44 -16.43
CA SER A 22 -7.27 0.47 -15.23
C SER A 22 -6.90 1.59 -14.27
N TYR A 23 -5.61 1.93 -14.12
CA TYR A 23 -5.17 2.97 -13.18
C TYR A 23 -5.06 4.37 -13.79
N SER A 24 -4.78 4.49 -15.08
CA SER A 24 -4.62 5.79 -15.74
C SER A 24 -5.88 6.27 -16.47
N GLY A 25 -6.85 5.40 -16.70
CA GLY A 25 -8.01 5.72 -17.54
C GLY A 25 -7.63 6.02 -19.00
N GLY A 26 -6.42 5.63 -19.42
CA GLY A 26 -5.86 5.97 -20.74
C GLY A 26 -5.14 7.31 -20.80
N ASP A 27 -5.11 8.09 -19.72
CA ASP A 27 -4.34 9.33 -19.69
C ASP A 27 -2.84 9.06 -19.54
N PRO A 28 -1.97 9.91 -20.13
CA PRO A 28 -0.55 9.89 -19.84
C PRO A 28 -0.30 10.01 -18.33
N THR A 29 0.39 9.05 -17.73
CA THR A 29 0.60 9.00 -16.28
C THR A 29 2.02 8.53 -15.93
N ILE A 30 2.29 8.39 -14.64
CA ILE A 30 3.51 7.78 -14.12
C ILE A 30 3.17 6.59 -13.22
N CYS A 31 4.11 5.68 -13.05
CA CYS A 31 4.05 4.70 -11.97
C CYS A 31 5.40 4.62 -11.23
N ILE A 32 5.34 4.18 -9.99
CA ILE A 32 6.52 3.95 -9.16
C ILE A 32 6.82 2.45 -9.22
N GLU A 33 8.03 2.10 -9.62
CA GLU A 33 8.56 0.74 -9.48
C GLU A 33 9.21 0.59 -8.11
N SER A 34 8.97 -0.54 -7.46
CA SER A 34 9.58 -0.90 -6.18
C SER A 34 9.74 -2.41 -6.07
N THR A 35 10.34 -2.87 -4.99
CA THR A 35 10.33 -4.29 -4.59
C THR A 35 9.61 -4.42 -3.26
N VAL A 36 9.08 -5.62 -2.97
CA VAL A 36 8.43 -5.89 -1.67
C VAL A 36 9.36 -5.56 -0.49
N GLY A 37 10.65 -5.89 -0.61
CA GLY A 37 11.65 -5.56 0.42
C GLY A 37 11.83 -4.06 0.60
N ARG A 38 11.92 -3.29 -0.49
CA ARG A 38 12.06 -1.83 -0.45
C ARG A 38 10.85 -1.13 0.14
N LEU A 39 9.65 -1.55 -0.26
CA LEU A 39 8.39 -1.08 0.31
C LEU A 39 8.35 -1.31 1.82
N ARG A 40 8.63 -2.55 2.26
CA ARG A 40 8.68 -2.92 3.68
C ARG A 40 9.72 -2.08 4.44
N ASP A 41 10.92 -1.96 3.92
CA ASP A 41 12.01 -1.26 4.58
C ASP A 41 11.73 0.25 4.66
N ALA A 42 11.14 0.85 3.63
CA ALA A 42 10.74 2.25 3.61
C ALA A 42 9.66 2.54 4.67
N ILE A 43 8.64 1.69 4.75
CA ILE A 43 7.56 1.79 5.74
C ILE A 43 8.10 1.62 7.16
N ASN A 44 8.88 0.56 7.41
CA ASN A 44 9.41 0.27 8.75
C ASN A 44 10.31 1.39 9.28
N ARG A 45 11.13 1.99 8.42
CA ARG A 45 11.96 3.15 8.80
C ARG A 45 11.13 4.39 9.08
N ALA A 46 10.09 4.63 8.29
CA ALA A 46 9.19 5.77 8.50
C ALA A 46 8.35 5.63 9.77
N ASN A 47 8.04 4.41 10.19
CA ASN A 47 7.19 4.10 11.33
C ASN A 47 7.97 3.70 12.59
N SER A 48 9.29 3.85 12.64
CA SER A 48 10.12 3.40 13.78
C SER A 48 9.75 4.02 15.14
N ASN A 49 8.96 5.10 15.14
CA ASN A 49 8.50 5.83 16.33
C ASN A 49 6.96 5.81 16.48
N LYS A 50 6.26 4.97 15.72
CA LYS A 50 4.81 4.81 15.81
C LYS A 50 4.47 3.42 16.36
N ASP A 51 3.41 3.35 17.15
CA ASP A 51 2.91 2.08 17.69
C ASP A 51 2.06 1.30 16.68
N ASP A 52 1.76 1.89 15.52
CA ASP A 52 0.91 1.28 14.49
C ASP A 52 1.72 0.31 13.64
N GLU A 53 1.40 -0.98 13.72
CA GLU A 53 1.99 -2.01 12.87
C GLU A 53 1.42 -1.95 11.45
N VAL A 54 2.29 -2.04 10.44
CA VAL A 54 1.89 -2.10 9.03
C VAL A 54 2.04 -3.51 8.50
N PHE A 55 0.92 -4.10 8.12
CA PHE A 55 0.86 -5.45 7.59
C PHE A 55 0.95 -5.42 6.06
N ILE A 56 1.94 -6.12 5.50
CA ILE A 56 2.07 -6.25 4.05
C ILE A 56 1.61 -7.64 3.65
N HIS A 57 0.55 -7.72 2.86
CA HIS A 57 -0.06 -8.98 2.46
C HIS A 57 -0.42 -9.02 0.97
N LYS A 58 -0.21 -10.17 0.33
CA LYS A 58 -0.66 -10.41 -1.04
C LYS A 58 -2.12 -10.83 -1.04
N VAL A 59 -2.97 -10.12 -1.76
CA VAL A 59 -4.40 -10.45 -1.84
C VAL A 59 -4.59 -11.86 -2.38
N GLN A 60 -5.43 -12.62 -1.70
CA GLN A 60 -5.88 -13.94 -2.13
C GLN A 60 -7.16 -13.77 -2.94
N TYR A 61 -7.16 -14.30 -4.16
CA TYR A 61 -8.31 -14.21 -5.05
C TYR A 61 -9.09 -15.53 -4.99
N VAL A 62 -10.36 -15.45 -4.63
CA VAL A 62 -11.19 -16.60 -4.27
C VAL A 62 -12.53 -16.55 -4.98
N ASP A 63 -13.07 -17.73 -5.29
CA ASP A 63 -14.46 -17.87 -5.70
C ASP A 63 -15.34 -17.91 -4.46
N TYR A 64 -16.14 -16.88 -4.23
CA TYR A 64 -16.98 -16.80 -3.02
C TYR A 64 -18.16 -17.78 -3.01
N GLU A 65 -18.47 -18.45 -4.12
CA GLU A 65 -19.46 -19.54 -4.12
C GLU A 65 -18.89 -20.82 -3.49
N GLU A 66 -17.56 -21.00 -3.56
CA GLU A 66 -16.85 -22.20 -3.09
C GLU A 66 -15.94 -21.93 -1.89
N PHE A 67 -15.71 -20.66 -1.54
CA PHE A 67 -14.77 -20.24 -0.51
C PHE A 67 -15.45 -19.99 0.83
N ASP A 68 -15.11 -20.84 1.80
CA ASP A 68 -15.30 -20.57 3.21
C ASP A 68 -14.08 -19.83 3.77
N VAL A 69 -14.32 -18.71 4.46
CA VAL A 69 -13.26 -17.98 5.16
C VAL A 69 -12.67 -18.91 6.23
N PRO A 70 -11.35 -19.16 6.24
CA PRO A 70 -10.76 -20.02 7.25
C PRO A 70 -11.07 -19.52 8.67
N ASP A 71 -11.51 -20.42 9.55
CA ASP A 71 -11.80 -20.12 10.97
C ASP A 71 -10.58 -19.64 11.77
N TRP A 72 -9.37 -19.76 11.19
CA TRP A 72 -8.10 -19.44 11.82
C TRP A 72 -7.33 -18.43 10.96
N ASP A 73 -6.97 -17.30 11.57
CA ASP A 73 -6.00 -16.37 11.01
C ASP A 73 -4.57 -16.82 11.38
N PRO A 74 -3.75 -17.29 10.42
CA PRO A 74 -2.36 -17.68 10.68
C PRO A 74 -1.45 -16.50 11.03
N ILE A 75 -1.91 -15.25 10.90
CA ILE A 75 -1.09 -14.05 11.07
C ILE A 75 -1.39 -13.32 12.39
N ASN A 76 -2.37 -13.77 13.20
CA ASN A 76 -2.77 -13.11 14.46
C ASN A 76 -3.10 -11.62 14.28
N ILE A 77 -3.57 -11.21 13.10
CA ILE A 77 -3.88 -9.82 12.78
C ILE A 77 -5.39 -9.57 12.94
N GLY A 78 -5.95 -9.99 14.08
CA GLY A 78 -7.32 -9.68 14.49
C GLY A 78 -8.44 -10.23 13.59
N ASP A 79 -9.60 -10.48 14.19
CA ASP A 79 -10.75 -11.09 13.51
C ASP A 79 -11.38 -10.22 12.39
N TYR A 80 -10.85 -9.03 12.11
CA TYR A 80 -11.46 -8.01 11.26
C TYR A 80 -10.75 -7.78 9.92
N LEU A 81 -9.60 -8.41 9.68
CA LEU A 81 -8.88 -8.24 8.40
C LEU A 81 -9.34 -9.09 7.21
N PRO A 82 -10.03 -10.25 7.35
CA PRO A 82 -10.36 -11.08 6.19
C PRO A 82 -10.98 -10.33 4.99
N PRO A 83 -11.90 -9.35 5.16
CA PRO A 83 -12.44 -8.59 4.02
C PRO A 83 -11.40 -7.85 3.18
N TYR A 84 -10.21 -7.59 3.74
CA TYR A 84 -9.12 -6.87 3.10
C TYR A 84 -7.99 -7.78 2.61
N LEU A 85 -8.04 -9.07 2.94
CA LEU A 85 -7.07 -10.07 2.48
C LEU A 85 -7.59 -10.83 1.26
N TYR A 86 -8.91 -10.95 1.13
CA TYR A 86 -9.56 -11.67 0.04
C TYR A 86 -10.22 -10.72 -0.97
N LYS A 87 -10.29 -11.14 -2.23
CA LYS A 87 -11.02 -10.46 -3.30
C LYS A 87 -11.59 -11.49 -4.27
N ARG A 88 -12.64 -11.13 -5.01
CA ARG A 88 -13.29 -12.07 -5.94
C ARG A 88 -12.34 -12.47 -7.07
N LEU A 89 -12.42 -13.73 -7.47
CA LEU A 89 -11.53 -14.35 -8.45
C LEU A 89 -11.42 -13.57 -9.78
N GLU A 90 -12.50 -12.92 -10.21
CA GLU A 90 -12.56 -12.13 -11.45
C GLU A 90 -11.60 -10.94 -11.45
N PHE A 91 -11.17 -10.48 -10.27
CA PHE A 91 -10.21 -9.39 -10.12
C PHE A 91 -8.76 -9.86 -9.99
N ALA A 92 -8.47 -11.16 -10.16
CA ALA A 92 -7.11 -11.71 -10.03
C ALA A 92 -6.08 -11.02 -10.94
N GLY A 93 -6.54 -10.43 -12.05
CA GLY A 93 -5.71 -9.61 -12.94
C GLY A 93 -5.07 -8.39 -12.25
N GLU A 94 -5.66 -7.87 -11.17
CA GLU A 94 -5.10 -6.74 -10.42
C GLU A 94 -3.85 -7.10 -9.62
N SER A 95 -3.66 -8.37 -9.28
CA SER A 95 -2.44 -8.89 -8.62
C SER A 95 -1.98 -8.03 -7.43
N GLU A 96 -2.89 -7.69 -6.51
CA GLU A 96 -2.64 -6.72 -5.45
C GLU A 96 -1.71 -7.23 -4.33
N LEU A 97 -0.79 -6.35 -3.92
CA LEU A 97 -0.09 -6.39 -2.64
C LEU A 97 -0.57 -5.20 -1.81
N ARG A 98 -1.04 -5.43 -0.59
CA ARG A 98 -1.63 -4.40 0.28
C ARG A 98 -0.72 -4.14 1.48
N ALA A 99 -0.42 -2.87 1.74
CA ALA A 99 0.05 -2.40 3.03
C ALA A 99 -1.17 -1.92 3.83
N ILE A 100 -1.42 -2.53 4.98
CA ILE A 100 -2.63 -2.38 5.78
C ILE A 100 -2.25 -1.89 7.16
N VAL A 101 -2.93 -0.85 7.64
CA VAL A 101 -2.84 -0.38 9.03
C VAL A 101 -4.22 -0.49 9.65
N GLN A 102 -4.29 -1.16 10.80
CA GLN A 102 -5.50 -1.21 11.61
C GLN A 102 -5.30 -0.43 12.89
N GLN A 103 -5.98 0.70 13.03
CA GLN A 103 -5.98 1.47 14.25
C GLN A 103 -7.14 1.01 15.12
N GLN A 104 -6.86 0.17 16.09
CA GLN A 104 -7.86 -0.22 17.08
C GLN A 104 -8.02 0.89 18.13
N PRO A 105 -9.24 1.14 18.63
CA PRO A 105 -9.42 2.01 19.78
C PRO A 105 -8.61 1.45 20.95
N ARG A 106 -7.71 2.26 21.53
CA ARG A 106 -6.88 1.83 22.67
C ARG A 106 -7.76 1.58 23.89
N VAL A 107 -7.87 0.32 24.30
CA VAL A 107 -8.52 -0.06 25.57
C VAL A 107 -7.45 -0.50 26.56
N VAL A 108 -7.43 0.10 27.74
CA VAL A 108 -6.61 -0.30 28.87
C VAL A 108 -7.38 -1.34 29.68
N ILE A 109 -6.86 -2.55 29.76
CA ILE A 109 -7.40 -3.58 30.65
C ILE A 109 -6.77 -3.38 32.02
N ARG A 110 -7.59 -3.10 33.04
CA ARG A 110 -7.16 -3.10 34.44
C ARG A 110 -7.62 -4.38 35.11
N GLN A 111 -6.70 -5.08 35.76
CA GLN A 111 -7.04 -6.23 36.58
C GLN A 111 -7.63 -5.73 37.91
N THR A 112 -8.87 -6.09 38.22
CA THR A 112 -9.51 -5.84 39.53
C THR A 112 -9.76 -7.15 40.27
N PRO A 113 -10.04 -7.12 41.58
CA PRO A 113 -10.43 -8.31 42.34
C PRO A 113 -11.69 -9.01 41.79
N GLU A 114 -12.55 -8.28 41.07
CA GLU A 114 -13.79 -8.76 40.47
C GLU A 114 -13.60 -9.28 39.03
N GLY A 115 -12.45 -9.03 38.41
CA GLY A 115 -12.10 -9.46 37.05
C GLY A 115 -11.40 -8.38 36.22
N PRO A 116 -11.10 -8.63 34.95
CA PRO A 116 -10.56 -7.60 34.05
C PRO A 116 -11.65 -6.56 33.73
N GLU A 117 -11.38 -5.29 34.04
CA GLU A 117 -12.20 -4.15 33.65
C GLU A 117 -11.57 -3.39 32.47
N LEU A 118 -12.39 -3.03 31.50
CA LEU A 118 -11.99 -2.30 30.29
C LEU A 118 -12.16 -0.80 30.52
N TYR A 119 -11.05 -0.08 30.51
CA TYR A 119 -11.01 1.38 30.59
C TYR A 119 -10.59 1.96 29.24
N PRO A 120 -11.24 3.01 28.72
CA PRO A 120 -10.65 3.79 27.64
C PRO A 120 -9.27 4.29 28.09
N GLY A 121 -8.22 4.07 27.31
CA GLY A 121 -6.89 4.61 27.62
C GLY A 121 -6.89 6.14 27.64
N ASP A 122 -5.77 6.78 28.00
CA ASP A 122 -5.61 8.24 28.24
C ASP A 122 -5.95 9.19 27.05
N LYS A 123 -6.60 8.69 26.00
CA LYS A 123 -7.44 9.48 25.12
C LYS A 123 -8.84 8.89 25.22
N GLN A 124 -9.80 9.63 25.78
CA GLN A 124 -11.22 9.32 25.64
C GLN A 124 -11.53 9.16 24.14
N VAL A 125 -11.49 7.94 23.62
CA VAL A 125 -12.27 7.61 22.44
C VAL A 125 -13.53 7.01 23.03
N GLU A 126 -14.59 7.82 23.11
CA GLU A 126 -15.90 7.30 23.47
C GLU A 126 -16.19 6.11 22.55
N MET A 127 -16.66 4.99 23.10
CA MET A 127 -17.16 3.89 22.27
C MET A 127 -18.32 4.43 21.42
N GLY A 128 -18.08 4.61 20.13
CA GLY A 128 -19.04 5.21 19.20
C GLY A 128 -18.56 6.50 18.54
N VAL A 129 -17.47 7.11 19.03
CA VAL A 129 -16.76 8.16 18.30
C VAL A 129 -15.80 7.46 17.35
N GLU A 130 -16.03 7.62 16.04
CA GLU A 130 -15.03 7.26 15.05
C GLU A 130 -13.77 8.10 15.34
N PRO A 131 -12.57 7.48 15.42
CA PRO A 131 -11.34 8.23 15.29
C PRO A 131 -11.53 9.17 14.11
N GLU A 132 -11.14 10.44 14.23
CA GLU A 132 -11.16 11.34 13.09
C GLU A 132 -10.49 10.59 11.94
N ASN A 133 -11.26 10.13 10.96
CA ASN A 133 -10.71 9.56 9.75
C ASN A 133 -10.19 10.78 9.01
N PRO A 134 -8.87 11.08 9.07
CA PRO A 134 -8.37 12.22 8.31
C PRO A 134 -8.76 11.91 6.87
N GLN A 135 -9.53 12.80 6.21
CA GLN A 135 -10.16 12.58 4.89
C GLN A 135 -9.16 12.27 3.75
N GLY A 136 -8.36 11.23 3.85
CA GLY A 136 -7.17 11.01 3.02
C GLY A 136 -6.19 9.93 3.53
N GLY A 137 -6.47 9.28 4.66
CA GLY A 137 -5.66 8.17 5.20
C GLY A 137 -4.42 8.61 6.00
N ILE A 138 -3.57 7.65 6.37
CA ILE A 138 -2.41 7.89 7.24
C ILE A 138 -1.18 8.30 6.39
N PRO A 139 -0.66 9.53 6.54
CA PRO A 139 0.57 9.91 5.85
C PRO A 139 1.78 9.15 6.42
N VAL A 140 2.54 8.50 5.54
CA VAL A 140 3.80 7.82 5.85
C VAL A 140 4.93 8.53 5.12
N ASN A 141 5.81 9.19 5.86
CA ASN A 141 6.93 9.94 5.29
C ASN A 141 8.09 8.99 4.95
N VAL A 142 8.08 8.46 3.74
CA VAL A 142 9.07 7.52 3.22
C VAL A 142 10.21 8.24 2.50
N ASN A 143 11.42 7.69 2.56
CA ASN A 143 12.53 8.13 1.72
C ASN A 143 12.39 7.51 0.30
N PRO A 144 12.27 8.31 -0.77
CA PRO A 144 12.13 7.80 -2.14
C PRO A 144 13.29 6.92 -2.60
N GLY A 145 14.52 7.19 -2.15
CA GLY A 145 15.71 6.38 -2.43
C GLY A 145 15.75 5.03 -1.73
N ILE A 146 14.88 4.81 -0.74
CA ILE A 146 14.64 3.50 -0.14
C ILE A 146 13.44 2.82 -0.78
N LEU A 147 12.37 3.57 -1.09
CA LEU A 147 11.14 3.02 -1.66
C LEU A 147 11.30 2.64 -3.13
N CYS A 148 11.71 3.57 -3.98
CA CYS A 148 11.55 3.47 -5.42
C CYS A 148 12.79 2.85 -6.08
N THR A 149 12.64 1.90 -6.99
CA THR A 149 13.74 1.48 -7.87
C THR A 149 13.81 2.37 -9.11
N ARG A 150 12.65 2.70 -9.69
CA ARG A 150 12.50 3.51 -10.91
C ARG A 150 11.16 4.25 -10.91
N ILE A 151 11.05 5.26 -11.76
CA ILE A 151 9.80 5.90 -12.13
C ILE A 151 9.53 5.57 -13.59
N HIS A 152 8.36 5.02 -13.89
CA HIS A 152 7.95 4.84 -15.29
C HIS A 152 7.02 5.96 -15.71
N VAL A 153 7.14 6.37 -16.96
CA VAL A 153 6.20 7.25 -17.65
C VAL A 153 5.47 6.40 -18.68
N SER A 154 4.14 6.49 -18.72
CA SER A 154 3.34 5.65 -19.62
C SER A 154 3.71 5.83 -21.09
N GLU A 155 3.59 4.79 -21.89
CA GLU A 155 4.02 4.77 -23.30
C GLU A 155 3.36 5.87 -24.13
N ASN A 156 2.07 6.12 -23.91
CA ASN A 156 1.31 7.17 -24.59
C ASN A 156 1.66 8.60 -24.15
N ALA A 157 2.57 8.77 -23.19
CA ALA A 157 2.98 10.09 -22.75
C ALA A 157 3.83 10.80 -23.82
N PRO A 158 3.57 12.09 -24.09
CA PRO A 158 4.41 12.85 -25.00
C PRO A 158 5.80 13.07 -24.38
N LYS A 159 6.84 13.15 -25.23
CA LYS A 159 8.24 13.28 -24.80
C LYS A 159 8.47 14.37 -23.75
N TRP A 160 7.85 15.54 -23.92
CA TRP A 160 7.98 16.66 -22.98
C TRP A 160 7.52 16.30 -21.55
N LYS A 161 6.57 15.37 -21.40
CA LYS A 161 6.08 14.92 -20.09
C LYS A 161 7.14 14.06 -19.40
N ALA A 162 7.82 13.18 -20.13
CA ALA A 162 8.94 12.41 -19.60
C ALA A 162 10.09 13.35 -19.16
N GLU A 163 10.44 14.33 -20.00
CA GLU A 163 11.47 15.35 -19.68
C GLU A 163 11.07 16.19 -18.43
N ALA A 164 9.79 16.52 -18.28
CA ALA A 164 9.28 17.22 -17.10
C ALA A 164 9.39 16.34 -15.84
N VAL A 165 9.04 15.06 -15.93
CA VAL A 165 9.18 14.10 -14.82
C VAL A 165 10.66 13.95 -14.43
N GLU A 166 11.56 13.78 -15.40
CA GLU A 166 13.01 13.75 -15.16
C GLU A 166 13.51 15.01 -14.43
N THR A 167 13.06 16.18 -14.87
CA THR A 167 13.43 17.45 -14.23
C THR A 167 12.99 17.49 -12.77
N VAL A 168 11.77 17.03 -12.47
CA VAL A 168 11.24 16.97 -11.11
C VAL A 168 12.02 15.96 -10.27
N VAL A 169 12.22 14.74 -10.77
CA VAL A 169 12.96 13.68 -10.06
C VAL A 169 14.39 14.15 -9.75
N ASN A 170 15.09 14.71 -10.73
CA ASN A 170 16.44 15.24 -10.53
C ASN A 170 16.50 16.34 -9.47
N LYS A 171 15.47 17.20 -9.38
CA LYS A 171 15.40 18.22 -8.34
C LYS A 171 15.37 17.61 -6.94
N PHE A 172 14.70 16.47 -6.76
CA PHE A 172 14.62 15.77 -5.46
C PHE A 172 15.84 14.88 -5.16
N THR A 173 16.54 14.40 -6.18
CA THR A 173 17.69 13.48 -6.00
C THR A 173 19.05 14.14 -6.15
N SER A 174 19.15 15.38 -6.66
CA SER A 174 20.43 16.03 -6.97
C SER A 174 21.36 16.26 -5.78
N SER A 175 20.82 16.41 -4.58
CA SER A 175 21.58 16.54 -3.33
C SER A 175 21.76 15.21 -2.59
N GLU A 176 21.18 14.13 -3.12
CA GLU A 176 21.12 12.83 -2.46
C GLU A 176 22.22 11.89 -2.96
N SER A 177 22.53 10.85 -2.18
CA SER A 177 23.50 9.83 -2.55
C SER A 177 22.97 8.77 -3.53
N TYR A 178 21.70 8.88 -3.92
CA TYR A 178 21.02 7.95 -4.82
C TYR A 178 20.43 8.70 -6.02
N SER A 179 20.15 7.97 -7.10
CA SER A 179 19.39 8.45 -8.24
C SER A 179 18.13 7.60 -8.43
N LEU A 180 17.12 8.17 -9.07
CA LEU A 180 15.91 7.46 -9.47
C LEU A 180 15.77 7.56 -10.99
N PRO A 181 16.00 6.45 -11.73
CA PRO A 181 15.85 6.44 -13.16
C PRO A 181 14.40 6.74 -13.55
N VAL A 182 14.21 7.58 -14.56
CA VAL A 182 12.94 7.74 -15.25
C VAL A 182 13.00 6.93 -16.54
N VAL A 183 12.03 6.04 -16.74
CA VAL A 183 11.94 5.16 -17.90
C VAL A 183 10.65 5.45 -18.63
N HIS A 184 10.73 5.70 -19.93
CA HIS A 184 9.55 5.75 -20.78
C HIS A 184 9.16 4.31 -21.10
N SER A 185 7.95 3.90 -20.67
CA SER A 185 7.35 2.61 -20.96
C SER A 185 7.36 2.33 -22.46
N ASN A 186 7.58 1.05 -22.80
CA ASN A 186 7.75 0.58 -24.17
C ASN A 186 6.89 -0.68 -24.41
N LEU A 187 5.73 -0.71 -23.75
CA LEU A 187 4.86 -1.89 -23.62
C LEU A 187 4.49 -2.53 -24.97
N HIS A 188 4.24 -1.75 -26.02
CA HIS A 188 3.86 -2.28 -27.33
C HIS A 188 5.03 -2.52 -28.28
N ASN A 189 6.27 -2.30 -27.86
CA ASN A 189 7.42 -2.48 -28.72
C ASN A 189 7.95 -3.92 -28.65
N ILE A 190 7.76 -4.62 -29.76
CA ILE A 190 8.03 -6.06 -29.93
C ILE A 190 9.55 -6.36 -29.96
N ASP A 191 10.41 -5.33 -30.06
CA ASP A 191 11.86 -5.50 -30.13
C ASP A 191 12.56 -5.59 -28.75
N ALA A 192 11.82 -5.49 -27.64
CA ALA A 192 12.35 -5.72 -26.30
C ALA A 192 12.33 -7.22 -25.93
N VAL A 193 13.15 -8.01 -26.63
CA VAL A 193 13.42 -9.41 -26.26
C VAL A 193 14.45 -9.42 -25.13
N PHE A 194 14.15 -10.14 -24.04
CA PHE A 194 15.04 -10.42 -22.91
C PHE A 194 16.36 -11.08 -23.32
#